data_AF-A0A517SGE5-F1
#
_entry.id   AF-A0A517SGE5-F1
#
_cell.length_a   1.000
_cell.length_b   1.000
_cell.length_c   1.000
_cell.angle_alpha   90.00
_cell.angle_beta   90.00
_cell.angle_gamma   90.00
#
_symmetry.space_group_name_H-M   'P 1'
#
loop_
_entity.id
_entity.type
_entity.pdbx_description
1 polymer ?
#
loop_
_entity_poly.entity_id
_entity_poly.type
_entity_poly.pdbx_seq_one_letter_code
_entity_poly.pdbx_strand_id
1 'polypeptide(L)'
;METRSALSLITRSGFAGRLVMGLCLLLLAATADAAPPAPPRFVSITDKPFDNGHALVVVLDVDPEPAATTCILERSFERKGLYGEPQTLERPTPAEPIQTSELPSNAEVVKLVTHIETEVGDLPTDKPVWFRAYAVNAAGEKSAFVYSDQPTVATEQFFDGNRFWFFVVTVFVCGSVIAMILVARTGAPMWIRKISALDAIDEAVGRATEMGKSCLFVAGVQDLNEIETIAGVTVLSRVAEKAAEYDATVVVPTSRSLVMTAARETSQAAYLAAGRPDAYQEDRIYYVTDDQFGFVAHLSGYMMREKPAACFYMGQFYAESLLLGETGNTIGAIQIAGTAQPAQLPFFVAACDYTLIGEEFFAASAYLSRDPDQLGSLKGQDIGKLLVMSIIVIGVSLLTIVNLAPSGTAVHDLASAAADYLQNHMLTSS
;
A
#
# COMPACT_ATOMS: atom_id res chain seq x y z
N MET A 1 46.80 42.78 -48.64
CA MET A 1 46.68 42.55 -50.09
C MET A 1 47.32 41.20 -50.40
N GLU A 2 46.54 40.35 -51.07
CA GLU A 2 46.90 39.15 -51.88
C GLU A 2 47.67 38.01 -51.20
N THR A 3 47.11 36.83 -50.88
CA THR A 3 46.53 35.70 -51.64
C THR A 3 47.47 34.86 -52.54
N ARG A 4 47.60 33.58 -52.13
CA ARG A 4 47.57 32.29 -52.89
C ARG A 4 48.87 31.64 -53.40
N SER A 5 48.97 30.34 -53.07
CA SER A 5 49.09 29.15 -53.97
C SER A 5 50.27 28.24 -53.59
N ALA A 6 50.10 27.08 -52.94
CA ALA A 6 49.64 25.75 -53.41
C ALA A 6 50.79 24.78 -53.79
N LEU A 7 50.79 23.64 -53.08
CA LEU A 7 51.23 22.27 -53.41
C LEU A 7 52.24 22.02 -54.57
N SER A 8 53.38 21.41 -54.22
CA SER A 8 53.92 20.18 -54.86
C SER A 8 54.96 19.53 -53.93
N LEU A 9 54.60 18.42 -53.29
CA LEU A 9 55.00 17.04 -53.62
C LEU A 9 56.50 16.71 -53.47
N ILE A 10 56.79 15.98 -52.38
CA ILE A 10 57.64 14.77 -52.31
C ILE A 10 59.15 14.93 -52.50
N THR A 11 59.90 14.76 -51.39
CA THR A 11 60.79 13.59 -51.24
C THR A 11 61.12 13.33 -49.76
N ARG A 12 60.56 12.21 -49.27
CA ARG A 12 60.85 11.56 -48.00
C ARG A 12 62.06 10.65 -48.16
N SER A 13 62.96 10.62 -47.18
CA SER A 13 63.55 9.36 -46.65
C SER A 13 64.52 9.64 -45.50
N GLY A 14 64.02 9.65 -44.26
CA GLY A 14 64.88 9.79 -43.08
C GLY A 14 64.24 9.51 -41.71
N PHE A 15 63.00 9.01 -41.67
CA PHE A 15 62.28 8.85 -40.40
C PHE A 15 61.54 7.51 -40.23
N ALA A 16 61.52 6.65 -41.26
CA ALA A 16 60.78 5.39 -41.22
C ALA A 16 61.53 4.24 -40.50
N GLY A 17 62.85 4.31 -40.36
CA GLY A 17 63.66 3.21 -39.80
C GLY A 17 63.61 3.05 -38.28
N ARG A 18 63.19 4.09 -37.54
CA ARG A 18 63.14 4.06 -36.06
C ARG A 18 61.73 3.91 -35.48
N LEU A 19 60.69 4.11 -36.30
CA LEU A 19 59.30 3.87 -35.89
C LEU A 19 58.91 2.39 -36.03
N VAL A 20 59.49 1.66 -37.00
CA VAL A 20 59.17 0.24 -37.24
C VAL A 20 59.80 -0.70 -36.20
N MET A 21 60.92 -0.32 -35.59
CA MET A 21 61.57 -1.14 -34.55
C MET A 21 60.96 -0.95 -33.15
N GLY A 22 60.29 0.20 -32.89
CA GLY A 22 59.51 0.44 -31.68
C GLY A 22 58.08 -0.09 -31.75
N LEU A 23 57.50 -0.18 -32.96
CA LEU A 23 56.15 -0.72 -33.16
C LEU A 23 56.13 -2.27 -33.25
N CYS A 24 57.25 -2.90 -33.58
CA CYS A 24 57.39 -4.37 -33.54
C CYS A 24 57.73 -4.93 -32.14
N LEU A 25 58.08 -4.09 -31.15
CA LEU A 25 58.28 -4.53 -29.76
C LEU A 25 57.06 -4.28 -28.84
N LEU A 26 56.01 -3.65 -29.34
CA LEU A 26 54.72 -3.46 -28.67
C LEU A 26 53.62 -4.40 -29.21
N LEU A 27 53.97 -5.32 -30.11
CA LEU A 27 53.10 -6.37 -30.64
C LEU A 27 53.56 -7.79 -30.26
N LEU A 28 54.41 -7.88 -29.23
CA LEU A 28 54.80 -9.11 -28.55
C LEU A 28 54.55 -8.98 -27.04
N ALA A 29 53.43 -8.36 -26.66
CA ALA A 29 52.75 -8.84 -25.47
C ALA A 29 52.22 -10.22 -25.88
N ALA A 30 52.90 -11.27 -25.40
CA ALA A 30 52.37 -12.60 -25.49
C ALA A 30 50.90 -12.52 -25.07
N THR A 31 49.98 -12.85 -25.99
CA THR A 31 48.78 -13.55 -25.58
C THR A 31 49.32 -14.84 -24.98
N ALA A 32 49.66 -14.78 -23.68
CA ALA A 32 49.67 -15.98 -22.88
C ALA A 32 48.32 -16.60 -23.18
N ASP A 33 48.34 -17.74 -23.85
CA ASP A 33 47.21 -18.62 -24.02
C ASP A 33 46.74 -18.86 -22.59
N ALA A 34 45.78 -18.04 -22.14
CA ALA A 34 45.33 -18.11 -20.77
C ALA A 34 44.58 -19.43 -20.73
N ALA A 35 44.95 -20.29 -19.78
CA ALA A 35 44.22 -21.53 -19.64
C ALA A 35 42.77 -21.15 -19.27
N PRO A 36 41.76 -21.77 -19.91
CA PRO A 36 40.38 -21.55 -19.49
C PRO A 36 40.27 -21.89 -18.00
N PRO A 37 39.55 -21.08 -17.21
CA PRO A 37 39.45 -21.29 -15.77
C PRO A 37 38.82 -22.65 -15.46
N ALA A 38 39.17 -23.22 -14.31
CA ALA A 38 38.52 -24.44 -13.82
C ALA A 38 36.98 -24.26 -13.75
N PRO A 39 36.20 -25.26 -14.19
CA PRO A 39 34.74 -25.15 -14.17
C PRO A 39 34.21 -25.10 -12.72
N PRO A 40 33.14 -24.32 -12.46
CA PRO A 40 32.51 -24.27 -11.15
C PRO A 40 31.83 -25.60 -10.82
N ARG A 41 31.64 -25.89 -9.54
CA ARG A 41 30.97 -27.12 -9.08
C ARG A 41 29.69 -26.78 -8.33
N PHE A 42 28.56 -27.37 -8.71
CA PHE A 42 27.33 -27.28 -7.92
C PHE A 42 27.50 -28.00 -6.59
N VAL A 43 27.18 -27.32 -5.50
CA VAL A 43 27.17 -27.87 -4.13
C VAL A 43 25.76 -28.30 -3.78
N SER A 44 24.79 -27.40 -3.94
CA SER A 44 23.38 -27.67 -3.67
C SER A 44 22.48 -26.69 -4.41
N ILE A 45 21.28 -27.14 -4.78
CA ILE A 45 20.22 -26.30 -5.32
C ILE A 45 18.95 -26.66 -4.56
N THR A 46 18.48 -25.76 -3.72
CA THR A 46 17.35 -26.00 -2.80
C THR A 46 16.28 -24.95 -2.96
N ASP A 47 15.04 -25.31 -2.64
CA ASP A 47 13.94 -24.36 -2.53
C ASP A 47 14.24 -23.30 -1.48
N LYS A 48 13.91 -22.03 -1.75
CA LYS A 48 14.18 -20.95 -0.80
C LYS A 48 13.26 -21.14 0.42
N PRO A 49 13.79 -21.20 1.64
CA PRO A 49 12.93 -21.33 2.82
C PRO A 49 12.16 -20.02 3.07
N PHE A 50 10.91 -20.16 3.51
CA PHE A 50 9.99 -19.08 3.85
C PHE A 50 9.77 -18.07 2.73
N ASP A 51 9.51 -18.54 1.51
CA ASP A 51 9.21 -17.69 0.36
C ASP A 51 7.81 -17.99 -0.22
N ASN A 52 7.49 -17.29 -1.30
CA ASN A 52 6.24 -17.44 -2.05
C ASN A 52 6.32 -18.52 -3.15
N GLY A 53 7.32 -19.41 -3.12
CA GLY A 53 7.51 -20.48 -4.10
C GLY A 53 8.04 -20.04 -5.45
N HIS A 54 8.64 -18.85 -5.54
CA HIS A 54 9.20 -18.29 -6.77
C HIS A 54 10.73 -18.19 -6.77
N ALA A 55 11.41 -18.67 -5.73
CA ALA A 55 12.86 -18.56 -5.63
C ALA A 55 13.55 -19.89 -5.28
N LEU A 56 14.75 -20.08 -5.85
CA LEU A 56 15.65 -21.17 -5.49
C LEU A 56 16.99 -20.60 -4.99
N VAL A 57 17.59 -21.28 -4.02
CA VAL A 57 18.94 -20.99 -3.53
C VAL A 57 19.92 -21.94 -4.22
N VAL A 58 20.87 -21.36 -4.95
CA VAL A 58 21.92 -22.08 -5.69
C VAL A 58 23.27 -21.84 -5.00
N VAL A 59 23.93 -22.92 -4.61
CA VAL A 59 25.27 -22.90 -3.98
C VAL A 59 26.30 -23.52 -4.93
N LEU A 60 27.35 -22.77 -5.21
CA LEU A 60 28.43 -23.09 -6.14
C LEU A 60 29.80 -22.97 -5.48
N ASP A 61 30.68 -23.92 -5.80
CA ASP A 61 32.10 -23.90 -5.44
C ASP A 61 32.93 -23.48 -6.64
N VAL A 62 33.79 -22.47 -6.45
CA VAL A 62 34.71 -21.99 -7.49
C VAL A 62 36.14 -22.08 -6.99
N ASP A 63 37.01 -22.74 -7.76
CA ASP A 63 38.43 -22.87 -7.43
C ASP A 63 39.12 -21.48 -7.43
N PRO A 64 40.02 -21.21 -6.46
CA PRO A 64 40.68 -19.93 -6.24
C PRO A 64 41.90 -19.81 -7.16
N GLU A 65 41.74 -20.01 -8.46
CA GLU A 65 42.79 -19.66 -9.39
C GLU A 65 42.74 -18.16 -9.72
N PRO A 66 43.88 -17.52 -10.02
CA PRO A 66 43.91 -16.12 -10.48
C PRO A 66 43.24 -15.93 -11.85
N ALA A 67 42.79 -17.01 -12.50
CA ALA A 67 42.14 -16.98 -13.79
C ALA A 67 40.64 -16.63 -13.70
N ALA A 68 39.83 -17.15 -12.79
CA ALA A 68 38.38 -16.90 -12.79
C ALA A 68 38.02 -15.53 -12.20
N THR A 69 37.49 -14.63 -13.04
CA THR A 69 37.06 -13.27 -12.65
C THR A 69 35.57 -13.20 -12.37
N THR A 70 34.76 -14.02 -13.02
CA THR A 70 33.29 -13.95 -12.92
C THR A 70 32.66 -15.34 -13.12
N CYS A 71 31.64 -15.68 -12.34
CA CYS A 71 30.83 -16.89 -12.55
C CYS A 71 29.47 -16.49 -13.14
N ILE A 72 29.02 -17.22 -14.17
CA ILE A 72 27.74 -16.97 -14.84
C ILE A 72 26.84 -18.18 -14.61
N LEU A 73 25.63 -17.91 -14.10
CA LEU A 73 24.58 -18.89 -13.88
C LEU A 73 23.45 -18.67 -14.89
N GLU A 74 23.05 -19.73 -15.57
CA GLU A 74 21.94 -19.71 -16.52
C GLU A 74 20.91 -20.79 -16.15
N ARG A 75 19.63 -20.51 -16.42
CA ARG A 75 18.50 -21.39 -16.07
C ARG A 75 17.75 -21.87 -17.31
N SER A 76 17.14 -23.06 -17.23
CA SER A 76 16.28 -23.64 -18.26
C SER A 76 15.13 -24.42 -17.63
N PHE A 77 13.95 -24.41 -18.25
CA PHE A 77 12.81 -25.22 -17.84
C PHE A 77 12.79 -26.62 -18.49
N GLU A 78 13.79 -26.91 -19.33
CA GLU A 78 13.98 -28.20 -19.98
C GLU A 78 15.45 -28.64 -19.89
N ARG A 79 15.69 -29.94 -19.65
CA ARG A 79 17.05 -30.48 -19.47
C ARG A 79 18.00 -30.18 -20.64
N LYS A 80 17.48 -30.15 -21.86
CA LYS A 80 18.20 -29.82 -23.11
C LYS A 80 17.58 -28.61 -23.85
N GLY A 81 16.89 -27.75 -23.11
CA GLY A 81 16.27 -26.54 -23.66
C GLY A 81 17.26 -25.41 -23.91
N LEU A 82 16.73 -24.30 -24.40
CA LEU A 82 17.43 -23.02 -24.42
C LEU A 82 17.55 -22.51 -22.98
N TYR A 83 18.76 -22.38 -22.49
CA TYR A 83 19.03 -21.70 -21.23
C TYR A 83 18.85 -20.20 -21.46
N GLY A 84 17.99 -19.59 -20.64
CA GLY A 84 17.57 -18.19 -20.70
C GLY A 84 18.55 -17.23 -20.02
N GLU A 85 18.04 -16.07 -19.58
CA GLU A 85 18.81 -14.92 -19.13
C GLU A 85 19.95 -15.26 -18.14
N PRO A 86 21.21 -14.88 -18.45
CA PRO A 86 22.36 -15.14 -17.59
C PRO A 86 22.36 -14.21 -16.37
N GLN A 87 22.40 -14.79 -15.17
CA GLN A 87 22.68 -14.08 -13.93
C GLN A 87 24.19 -14.08 -13.68
N THR A 88 24.78 -12.90 -13.63
CA THR A 88 26.21 -12.73 -13.33
C THR A 88 26.41 -12.76 -11.82
N LEU A 89 27.22 -13.68 -11.33
CA LEU A 89 27.51 -13.83 -9.90
C LEU A 89 28.80 -13.07 -9.58
N GLU A 90 28.65 -11.97 -8.85
CA GLU A 90 29.78 -11.22 -8.33
C GLU A 90 30.45 -11.98 -7.18
N ARG A 91 31.79 -11.96 -7.16
CA ARG A 91 32.57 -12.67 -6.15
C ARG A 91 32.45 -11.93 -4.80
N PRO A 92 32.18 -12.60 -3.66
CA PRO A 92 32.28 -11.94 -2.37
C PRO A 92 33.71 -11.42 -2.17
N THR A 93 33.85 -10.16 -1.75
CA THR A 93 35.17 -9.58 -1.43
C THR A 93 35.84 -10.45 -0.37
N PRO A 94 37.08 -10.96 -0.57
CA PRO A 94 37.74 -11.76 0.45
C PRO A 94 37.84 -10.95 1.76
N ALA A 95 37.42 -11.54 2.87
CA ALA A 95 37.89 -11.09 4.18
C ALA A 95 39.43 -11.11 4.18
N GLU A 96 40.06 -10.11 4.81
CA GLU A 96 41.51 -9.92 4.80
C GLU A 96 42.28 -11.25 4.97
N PRO A 97 43.32 -11.52 4.17
CA PRO A 97 44.07 -12.76 4.29
C PRO A 97 44.74 -12.84 5.67
N ILE A 98 44.46 -13.92 6.40
CA ILE A 98 45.20 -14.29 7.61
C ILE A 98 46.69 -14.39 7.23
N GLN A 99 47.54 -13.60 7.90
CA GLN A 99 48.98 -13.60 7.66
C GLN A 99 49.56 -15.00 7.90
N THR A 100 50.10 -15.60 6.83
CA THR A 100 50.81 -16.88 6.85
C THR A 100 52.16 -16.74 7.55
N SER A 101 52.17 -16.68 8.89
CA SER A 101 53.39 -16.80 9.69
C SER A 101 53.40 -17.98 10.66
N GLU A 102 52.34 -18.79 10.75
CA GLU A 102 52.25 -19.89 11.73
C GLU A 102 51.65 -21.18 11.15
N LEU A 103 52.23 -21.73 10.08
CA LEU A 103 51.88 -23.08 9.60
C LEU A 103 53.13 -23.97 9.52
N PRO A 104 53.14 -25.17 10.14
CA PRO A 104 54.27 -26.08 10.09
C PRO A 104 54.49 -26.64 8.68
N SER A 105 55.75 -26.95 8.36
CA SER A 105 56.29 -27.27 7.02
C SER A 105 55.81 -28.59 6.39
N ASN A 106 54.65 -29.10 6.80
CA ASN A 106 54.00 -30.29 6.28
C ASN A 106 52.47 -30.13 6.15
N ALA A 107 51.97 -28.88 6.11
CA ALA A 107 50.57 -28.62 5.80
C ALA A 107 50.27 -29.01 4.35
N GLU A 108 49.38 -29.99 4.18
CA GLU A 108 48.68 -30.28 2.92
C GLU A 108 48.11 -28.95 2.39
N VAL A 109 48.32 -28.66 1.11
CA VAL A 109 47.75 -27.46 0.48
C VAL A 109 46.23 -27.60 0.54
N VAL A 110 45.61 -27.00 1.56
CA VAL A 110 44.17 -26.79 1.60
C VAL A 110 43.89 -25.87 0.42
N LYS A 111 43.36 -26.45 -0.68
CA LYS A 111 42.77 -25.64 -1.74
C LYS A 111 41.72 -24.76 -1.06
N LEU A 112 41.94 -23.44 -1.00
CA LEU A 112 40.83 -22.54 -0.74
C LEU A 112 39.75 -22.87 -1.79
N VAL A 113 38.47 -22.76 -1.45
CA VAL A 113 37.38 -22.85 -2.43
C VAL A 113 36.50 -21.65 -2.13
N THR A 114 36.08 -20.92 -3.16
CA THR A 114 35.16 -19.80 -2.98
C THR A 114 33.74 -20.34 -3.03
N HIS A 115 33.03 -20.31 -1.91
CA HIS A 115 31.61 -20.63 -1.83
C HIS A 115 30.78 -19.43 -2.29
N ILE A 116 29.95 -19.60 -3.32
CA ILE A 116 29.02 -18.60 -3.83
C ILE A 116 27.60 -19.09 -3.58
N GLU A 117 26.83 -18.34 -2.81
CA GLU A 117 25.41 -18.56 -2.58
C GLU A 117 24.62 -17.45 -3.31
N THR A 118 23.66 -17.83 -4.14
CA THR A 118 22.83 -16.89 -4.89
C THR A 118 21.37 -17.30 -4.87
N GLU A 119 20.49 -16.30 -4.80
CA GLU A 119 19.05 -16.46 -4.97
C GLU A 119 18.68 -16.25 -6.44
N VAL A 120 17.83 -17.14 -6.96
CA VAL A 120 17.25 -17.04 -8.31
C VAL A 120 15.74 -16.90 -8.17
N GLY A 121 15.23 -15.67 -8.33
CA GLY A 121 13.79 -15.35 -8.27
C GLY A 121 13.07 -15.45 -9.63
N ASP A 122 11.80 -15.02 -9.66
CA ASP A 122 10.92 -15.05 -10.84
C ASP A 122 10.75 -16.44 -11.49
N LEU A 123 10.76 -17.49 -10.66
CA LEU A 123 10.56 -18.86 -11.13
C LEU A 123 9.08 -19.22 -11.12
N PRO A 124 8.56 -19.91 -12.14
CA PRO A 124 7.21 -20.47 -12.10
C PRO A 124 7.11 -21.56 -11.02
N THR A 125 6.10 -21.46 -10.16
CA THR A 125 5.80 -22.42 -9.11
C THR A 125 5.59 -23.83 -9.68
N ASP A 126 6.04 -24.85 -8.95
CA ASP A 126 5.82 -26.26 -9.24
C ASP A 126 6.39 -26.74 -10.59
N LYS A 127 7.29 -25.98 -11.21
CA LYS A 127 7.98 -26.38 -12.44
C LYS A 127 9.43 -26.78 -12.19
N PRO A 128 9.91 -27.87 -12.82
CA PRO A 128 11.30 -28.27 -12.73
C PRO A 128 12.21 -27.26 -13.43
N VAL A 129 13.21 -26.76 -12.71
CA VAL A 129 14.24 -25.85 -13.22
C VAL A 129 15.58 -26.56 -13.25
N TRP A 130 16.28 -26.42 -14.38
CA TRP A 130 17.64 -26.89 -14.61
C TRP A 130 18.59 -25.70 -14.63
N PHE A 131 19.78 -25.88 -14.06
CA PHE A 131 20.81 -24.85 -14.02
C PHE A 131 22.05 -25.29 -14.78
N ARG A 132 22.74 -24.32 -15.39
CA ARG A 132 24.12 -24.49 -15.85
C ARG A 132 24.97 -23.32 -15.43
N ALA A 133 26.22 -23.59 -15.08
CA ALA A 133 27.18 -22.57 -14.67
C ALA A 133 28.48 -22.70 -15.45
N TYR A 134 29.16 -21.57 -15.66
CA TYR A 134 30.51 -21.50 -16.21
C TYR A 134 31.27 -20.31 -15.63
N ALA A 135 32.60 -20.41 -15.59
CA ALA A 135 33.49 -19.34 -15.15
C ALA A 135 34.09 -18.60 -16.36
N VAL A 136 34.34 -17.30 -16.21
CA VAL A 136 34.97 -16.43 -17.20
C VAL A 136 36.19 -15.78 -16.59
N ASN A 137 37.32 -15.79 -17.33
CA ASN A 137 38.54 -15.12 -16.89
C ASN A 137 38.64 -13.66 -17.35
N ALA A 138 39.66 -12.93 -16.88
CA ALA A 138 39.89 -11.54 -17.25
C ALA A 138 40.18 -11.35 -18.76
N ALA A 139 40.60 -12.43 -19.45
CA ALA A 139 40.80 -12.47 -20.89
C ALA A 139 39.51 -12.80 -21.68
N GLY A 140 38.40 -13.10 -21.00
CA GLY A 140 37.09 -13.41 -21.60
C GLY A 140 36.90 -14.88 -22.01
N GLU A 141 37.83 -15.77 -21.67
CA GLU A 141 37.72 -17.20 -21.97
C GLU A 141 36.80 -17.91 -20.96
N LYS A 142 36.05 -18.89 -21.48
CA LYS A 142 35.01 -19.60 -20.73
C LYS A 142 35.49 -20.98 -20.30
N SER A 143 35.16 -21.39 -19.08
CA SER A 143 35.30 -22.78 -18.64
C SER A 143 34.33 -23.70 -19.39
N ALA A 144 34.49 -25.02 -19.23
CA ALA A 144 33.44 -25.97 -19.59
C ALA A 144 32.15 -25.67 -18.80
N PHE A 145 31.00 -25.89 -19.43
CA PHE A 145 29.69 -25.79 -18.76
C PHE A 145 29.50 -26.95 -17.80
N VAL A 146 29.03 -26.63 -16.60
CA VAL A 146 28.58 -27.62 -15.61
C VAL A 146 27.08 -27.50 -15.49
N TYR A 147 26.40 -28.64 -15.45
CA TYR A 147 24.93 -28.74 -15.41
C TYR A 147 24.49 -29.27 -14.05
N SER A 148 23.30 -28.89 -13.60
CA SER A 148 22.67 -29.51 -12.45
C SER A 148 22.32 -30.96 -12.76
N ASP A 149 22.58 -31.87 -11.82
CA ASP A 149 22.35 -33.31 -12.02
C ASP A 149 20.86 -33.67 -12.03
N GLN A 150 20.06 -32.92 -11.25
CA GLN A 150 18.62 -33.07 -11.10
C GLN A 150 17.92 -31.72 -11.28
N PRO A 151 16.64 -31.71 -11.67
CA PRO A 151 15.84 -30.50 -11.61
C PRO A 151 15.43 -30.20 -10.17
N THR A 152 15.43 -28.92 -9.81
CA THR A 152 14.86 -28.43 -8.54
C THR A 152 13.58 -27.67 -8.85
N VAL A 153 12.59 -27.78 -7.96
CA VAL A 153 11.28 -27.14 -8.09
C VAL A 153 11.16 -26.11 -6.98
N ALA A 154 10.73 -24.89 -7.32
CA ALA A 154 10.34 -23.89 -6.34
C ALA A 154 8.89 -24.17 -5.93
N THR A 155 8.62 -24.30 -4.63
CA THR A 155 7.30 -24.70 -4.13
C THR A 155 6.71 -23.65 -3.21
N GLU A 156 5.42 -23.36 -3.38
CA GLU A 156 4.72 -22.41 -2.49
C GLU A 156 4.68 -22.95 -1.05
N GLN A 157 5.17 -22.12 -0.13
CA GLN A 157 5.18 -22.45 1.29
C GLN A 157 4.02 -21.76 2.03
N PHE A 158 3.61 -22.33 3.16
CA PHE A 158 2.51 -21.78 3.96
C PHE A 158 2.83 -20.40 4.57
N PHE A 159 4.11 -20.09 4.76
CA PHE A 159 4.55 -18.85 5.38
C PHE A 159 5.68 -18.18 4.59
N ASP A 160 5.42 -16.97 4.13
CA ASP A 160 6.41 -16.10 3.49
C ASP A 160 7.07 -15.20 4.55
N GLY A 161 8.36 -15.45 4.80
CA GLY A 161 9.20 -14.74 5.75
C GLY A 161 9.41 -13.27 5.38
N ASN A 162 9.35 -12.91 4.10
CA ASN A 162 9.44 -11.51 3.65
C ASN A 162 8.24 -10.70 4.16
N ARG A 163 7.11 -11.36 4.45
CA ARG A 163 5.88 -10.72 4.94
C ARG A 163 5.69 -10.84 6.45
N PHE A 164 6.73 -11.26 7.19
CA PHE A 164 6.66 -11.43 8.63
C PHE A 164 6.15 -10.16 9.35
N TRP A 165 6.67 -8.98 8.97
CA TRP A 165 6.23 -7.71 9.58
C TRP A 165 4.78 -7.36 9.25
N PHE A 166 4.33 -7.66 8.04
CA PHE A 166 2.93 -7.50 7.66
C PHE A 166 2.02 -8.38 8.52
N PHE A 167 2.42 -9.64 8.77
CA PHE A 167 1.72 -10.54 9.69
C PHE A 167 1.66 -9.97 11.12
N VAL A 168 2.79 -9.48 11.65
CA VAL A 168 2.84 -8.88 12.99
C VAL A 168 1.91 -7.68 13.11
N VAL A 169 1.94 -6.75 12.14
CA VAL A 169 1.05 -5.58 12.13
C VAL A 169 -0.42 -6.01 12.04
N THR A 170 -0.74 -6.98 11.19
CA THR A 170 -2.10 -7.50 11.03
C THR A 170 -2.62 -8.12 12.33
N VAL A 171 -1.83 -8.98 12.97
CA VAL A 171 -2.17 -9.60 14.26
C VAL A 171 -2.34 -8.54 15.34
N PHE A 172 -1.48 -7.52 15.37
CA PHE A 172 -1.60 -6.42 16.31
C PHE A 172 -2.91 -5.63 16.10
N VAL A 173 -3.23 -5.23 14.86
CA VAL A 173 -4.44 -4.46 14.57
C VAL A 173 -5.69 -5.29 14.87
N CYS A 174 -5.79 -6.52 14.36
CA CYS A 174 -6.92 -7.40 14.64
C CYS A 174 -7.03 -7.72 16.14
N GLY A 175 -5.91 -7.99 16.80
CA GLY A 175 -5.85 -8.24 18.24
C GLY A 175 -6.31 -7.03 19.05
N SER A 176 -5.94 -5.81 18.65
CA SER A 176 -6.39 -4.58 19.31
C SER A 176 -7.91 -4.38 19.20
N VAL A 177 -8.49 -4.65 18.02
CA VAL A 177 -9.94 -4.60 17.80
C VAL A 177 -10.67 -5.61 18.68
N ILE A 178 -10.23 -6.87 18.65
CA ILE A 178 -10.85 -7.94 19.47
C ILE A 178 -10.71 -7.62 20.96
N ALA A 179 -9.53 -7.21 21.41
CA ALA A 179 -9.28 -6.87 22.81
C ALA A 179 -10.20 -5.73 23.28
N MET A 180 -10.34 -4.67 22.50
CA MET A 180 -11.19 -3.53 22.87
C MET A 180 -12.69 -3.87 22.82
N ILE A 181 -13.13 -4.74 21.91
CA ILE A 181 -14.50 -5.30 21.92
C ILE A 181 -14.75 -6.08 23.21
N LEU A 182 -13.83 -6.98 23.58
CA LEU A 182 -13.96 -7.75 24.82
C LEU A 182 -14.01 -6.84 26.05
N VAL A 183 -13.18 -5.80 26.10
CA VAL A 183 -13.21 -4.79 27.17
C VAL A 183 -14.54 -4.04 27.19
N ALA A 184 -15.04 -3.58 26.04
CA ALA A 184 -16.32 -2.86 25.97
C ALA A 184 -17.49 -3.74 26.44
N ARG A 185 -17.49 -5.04 26.10
CA ARG A 185 -18.49 -6.01 26.56
C ARG A 185 -18.53 -6.20 28.08
N THR A 186 -17.44 -5.90 28.80
CA THR A 186 -17.43 -5.95 30.27
C THR A 186 -18.18 -4.78 30.93
N GLY A 187 -18.66 -3.81 30.14
CA GLY A 187 -19.28 -2.59 30.66
C GLY A 187 -18.27 -1.53 31.09
N ALA A 188 -16.98 -1.71 30.75
CA ALA A 188 -15.96 -0.70 30.98
C ALA A 188 -16.33 0.59 30.21
N PRO A 189 -16.23 1.77 30.83
CA PRO A 189 -16.56 3.02 30.16
C PRO A 189 -15.57 3.29 29.02
N MET A 190 -16.07 3.29 27.79
CA MET A 190 -15.29 3.58 26.59
C MET A 190 -15.41 5.07 26.28
N TRP A 191 -14.31 5.83 26.46
CA TRP A 191 -14.31 7.24 26.08
C TRP A 191 -14.21 7.39 24.56
N ILE A 192 -15.22 8.03 23.98
CA ILE A 192 -15.29 8.38 22.56
C ILE A 192 -15.42 9.90 22.45
N ARG A 193 -14.72 10.48 21.48
CA ARG A 193 -14.83 11.91 21.18
C ARG A 193 -16.26 12.24 20.77
N LYS A 194 -16.81 13.32 21.34
CA LYS A 194 -18.11 13.84 20.92
C LYS A 194 -18.07 14.31 19.46
N ILE A 195 -19.11 13.97 18.73
CA ILE A 195 -19.27 14.35 17.32
C ILE A 195 -20.32 15.47 17.27
N SER A 196 -19.88 16.71 17.04
CA SER A 196 -20.74 17.90 17.11
C SER A 196 -21.95 17.83 16.17
N ALA A 197 -21.77 17.26 14.99
CA ALA A 197 -22.85 17.11 14.01
C ALA A 197 -23.99 16.20 14.49
N LEU A 198 -23.72 15.23 15.38
CA LEU A 198 -24.77 14.39 15.98
C LEU A 198 -25.53 15.13 17.08
N ASP A 199 -24.84 15.93 17.89
CA ASP A 199 -25.48 16.76 18.92
C ASP A 199 -26.39 17.83 18.27
N ALA A 200 -26.02 18.32 17.08
CA ALA A 200 -26.81 19.28 16.30
C ALA A 200 -28.13 18.69 15.74
N ILE A 201 -28.28 17.37 15.67
CA ILE A 201 -29.53 16.74 15.20
C ILE A 201 -30.70 17.12 16.10
N ASP A 202 -30.50 17.04 17.42
CA ASP A 202 -31.55 17.35 18.40
C ASP A 202 -31.97 18.82 18.29
N GLU A 203 -31.02 19.74 18.08
CA GLU A 203 -31.31 21.17 17.84
C GLU A 203 -32.06 21.39 16.53
N ALA A 204 -31.62 20.75 15.45
CA ALA A 204 -32.22 20.90 14.13
C ALA A 204 -33.68 20.42 14.11
N VAL A 205 -33.97 19.27 14.74
CA VAL A 205 -35.34 18.75 14.89
C VAL A 205 -36.18 19.66 15.78
N GLY A 206 -35.65 20.10 16.93
CA GLY A 206 -36.35 21.01 17.83
C GLY A 206 -36.73 22.32 17.14
N ARG A 207 -35.79 22.91 16.38
CA ARG A 207 -36.05 24.11 15.56
C ARG A 207 -37.14 23.88 14.52
N ALA A 208 -37.14 22.71 13.86
CA ALA A 208 -38.18 22.38 12.89
C ALA A 208 -39.58 22.31 13.54
N THR A 209 -39.69 21.71 14.72
CA THR A 209 -40.91 21.72 15.53
C THR A 209 -41.33 23.14 15.90
N GLU A 210 -40.41 23.97 16.43
CA GLU A 210 -40.71 25.34 16.84
C GLU A 210 -41.20 26.22 15.67
N MET A 211 -40.68 25.98 14.47
CA MET A 211 -41.08 26.69 13.25
C MET A 211 -42.32 26.11 12.56
N GLY A 212 -42.83 24.96 13.02
CA GLY A 212 -43.93 24.24 12.37
C GLY A 212 -43.60 23.79 10.94
N LYS A 213 -42.32 23.48 10.67
CA LYS A 213 -41.79 23.11 9.36
C LYS A 213 -41.23 21.70 9.38
N SER A 214 -41.14 21.07 8.20
CA SER A 214 -40.56 19.72 8.09
C SER A 214 -39.04 19.71 8.20
N CYS A 215 -38.52 18.53 8.56
CA CYS A 215 -37.16 18.10 8.33
C CYS A 215 -37.08 17.33 7.01
N LEU A 216 -36.16 17.70 6.13
CA LEU A 216 -35.83 16.92 4.93
C LEU A 216 -34.64 16.02 5.23
N PHE A 217 -34.78 14.71 5.02
CA PHE A 217 -33.68 13.76 5.17
C PHE A 217 -33.40 13.05 3.85
N VAL A 218 -32.14 13.02 3.43
CA VAL A 218 -31.71 12.34 2.19
C VAL A 218 -30.57 11.38 2.52
N ALA A 219 -30.75 10.10 2.17
CA ALA A 219 -29.84 9.00 2.48
C ALA A 219 -28.84 8.70 1.33
N GLY A 220 -28.28 9.75 0.71
CA GLY A 220 -27.43 9.61 -0.48
C GLY A 220 -28.22 9.29 -1.77
N VAL A 221 -27.48 9.15 -2.88
CA VAL A 221 -28.03 8.78 -4.20
C VAL A 221 -27.72 7.34 -4.63
N GLN A 222 -26.91 6.63 -3.84
CA GLN A 222 -26.50 5.24 -4.08
C GLN A 222 -27.47 4.24 -3.43
N ASP A 223 -27.31 2.96 -3.76
CA ASP A 223 -28.13 1.88 -3.20
C ASP A 223 -27.52 1.32 -1.90
N LEU A 224 -28.19 0.32 -1.29
CA LEU A 224 -27.74 -0.35 -0.06
C LEU A 224 -26.48 -1.20 -0.22
N ASN A 225 -25.95 -1.32 -1.43
CA ASN A 225 -24.62 -1.90 -1.65
C ASN A 225 -23.49 -0.93 -1.28
N GLU A 226 -23.80 0.36 -1.11
CA GLU A 226 -22.87 1.37 -0.65
C GLU A 226 -22.93 1.51 0.88
N ILE A 227 -21.76 1.44 1.53
CA ILE A 227 -21.66 1.43 2.99
C ILE A 227 -22.13 2.78 3.55
N GLU A 228 -21.89 3.87 2.82
CA GLU A 228 -22.36 5.20 3.18
C GLU A 228 -23.89 5.31 3.24
N THR A 229 -24.61 4.62 2.35
CA THR A 229 -26.09 4.57 2.37
C THR A 229 -26.60 3.87 3.62
N ILE A 230 -25.97 2.74 4.00
CA ILE A 230 -26.31 1.99 5.22
C ILE A 230 -26.09 2.86 6.47
N ALA A 231 -24.96 3.58 6.51
CA ALA A 231 -24.66 4.53 7.59
C ALA A 231 -25.71 5.65 7.64
N GLY A 232 -26.11 6.18 6.48
CA GLY A 232 -27.15 7.21 6.37
C GLY A 232 -28.51 6.75 6.90
N VAL A 233 -28.95 5.54 6.54
CA VAL A 233 -30.19 4.95 7.11
C VAL A 233 -30.07 4.76 8.62
N THR A 234 -28.88 4.45 9.14
CA THR A 234 -28.69 4.36 10.60
C THR A 234 -28.86 5.71 11.28
N VAL A 235 -28.35 6.80 10.70
CA VAL A 235 -28.57 8.16 11.21
C VAL A 235 -30.04 8.57 11.12
N LEU A 236 -30.76 8.14 10.07
CA LEU A 236 -32.21 8.36 9.95
C LEU A 236 -32.98 7.82 11.15
N SER A 237 -32.58 6.67 11.72
CA SER A 237 -33.21 6.11 12.91
C SER A 237 -33.26 7.13 14.06
N ARG A 238 -32.15 7.84 14.30
CA ARG A 238 -32.08 8.87 15.34
C ARG A 238 -32.92 10.09 15.01
N VAL A 239 -32.86 10.57 13.77
CA VAL A 239 -33.66 11.72 13.32
C VAL A 239 -35.15 11.42 13.46
N ALA A 240 -35.57 10.21 13.08
CA ALA A 240 -36.95 9.74 13.18
C ALA A 240 -37.41 9.57 14.63
N GLU A 241 -36.57 8.98 15.50
CA GLU A 241 -36.84 8.86 16.94
C GLU A 241 -37.06 10.24 17.57
N LYS A 242 -36.15 11.18 17.32
CA LYS A 242 -36.26 12.55 17.82
C LYS A 242 -37.47 13.29 17.26
N ALA A 243 -37.74 13.13 15.97
CA ALA A 243 -38.92 13.72 15.38
C ALA A 243 -40.22 13.19 16.02
N ALA A 244 -40.27 11.90 16.35
CA ALA A 244 -41.40 11.32 17.07
C ALA A 244 -41.56 11.92 18.49
N GLU A 245 -40.46 12.13 19.22
CA GLU A 245 -40.48 12.76 20.55
C GLU A 245 -40.95 14.22 20.50
N TYR A 246 -40.50 15.00 19.50
CA TYR A 246 -40.79 16.43 19.36
C TYR A 246 -41.99 16.74 18.45
N ASP A 247 -42.72 15.73 17.99
CA ASP A 247 -43.82 15.88 17.03
C ASP A 247 -43.44 16.62 15.73
N ALA A 248 -42.19 16.41 15.28
CA ALA A 248 -41.68 16.97 14.04
C ALA A 248 -42.05 16.09 12.84
N THR A 249 -42.27 16.71 11.68
CA THR A 249 -42.46 15.97 10.42
C THR A 249 -41.12 15.72 9.73
N VAL A 250 -40.78 14.46 9.47
CA VAL A 250 -39.60 14.08 8.66
C VAL A 250 -40.07 13.59 7.30
N VAL A 251 -39.50 14.14 6.22
CA VAL A 251 -39.76 13.74 4.85
C VAL A 251 -38.50 13.13 4.27
N VAL A 252 -38.61 11.91 3.75
CA VAL A 252 -37.47 11.09 3.29
C VAL A 252 -37.67 10.67 1.83
N PRO A 253 -37.44 11.57 0.88
CA PRO A 253 -37.37 11.20 -0.54
C PRO A 253 -36.12 10.35 -0.81
N THR A 254 -36.26 9.29 -1.62
CA THR A 254 -35.12 8.43 -2.01
C THR A 254 -35.01 8.28 -3.53
N SER A 255 -33.78 8.03 -4.01
CA SER A 255 -33.51 7.71 -5.42
C SER A 255 -33.49 6.21 -5.72
N ARG A 256 -33.58 5.37 -4.69
CA ARG A 256 -33.53 3.90 -4.79
C ARG A 256 -34.68 3.27 -4.00
N SER A 257 -35.33 2.28 -4.59
CA SER A 257 -36.49 1.61 -3.99
C SER A 257 -36.13 0.78 -2.77
N LEU A 258 -34.96 0.12 -2.76
CA LEU A 258 -34.50 -0.64 -1.60
C LEU A 258 -34.18 0.28 -0.42
N VAL A 259 -33.58 1.44 -0.70
CA VAL A 259 -33.34 2.48 0.31
C VAL A 259 -34.66 3.04 0.86
N MET A 260 -35.70 3.19 0.03
CA MET A 260 -37.04 3.57 0.50
C MET A 260 -37.59 2.56 1.51
N THR A 261 -37.53 1.27 1.19
CA THR A 261 -38.00 0.20 2.08
C THR A 261 -37.23 0.20 3.40
N ALA A 262 -35.90 0.27 3.35
CA ALA A 262 -35.06 0.32 4.55
C ALA A 262 -35.35 1.58 5.39
N ALA A 263 -35.57 2.74 4.75
CA ALA A 263 -35.93 3.97 5.42
C ALA A 263 -37.30 3.89 6.12
N ARG A 264 -38.29 3.24 5.49
CA ARG A 264 -39.61 2.99 6.09
C ARG A 264 -39.51 2.09 7.31
N GLU A 265 -38.85 0.95 7.17
CA GLU A 265 -38.66 -0.01 8.28
C GLU A 265 -37.93 0.65 9.45
N THR A 266 -36.86 1.38 9.16
CA THR A 266 -36.05 2.08 10.17
C THR A 266 -36.84 3.18 10.88
N SER A 267 -37.60 3.97 10.12
CA SER A 267 -38.42 5.04 10.69
C SER A 267 -39.57 4.48 11.51
N GLN A 268 -40.25 3.42 11.03
CA GLN A 268 -41.31 2.75 11.76
C GLN A 268 -40.80 2.19 13.10
N ALA A 269 -39.63 1.53 13.09
CA ALA A 269 -39.00 1.02 14.30
C ALA A 269 -38.64 2.16 15.29
N ALA A 270 -38.13 3.29 14.78
CA ALA A 270 -37.80 4.45 15.60
C ALA A 270 -39.04 5.09 16.26
N TYR A 271 -40.13 5.26 15.50
CA TYR A 271 -41.40 5.77 16.04
C TYR A 271 -42.01 4.81 17.07
N LEU A 272 -41.88 3.50 16.85
CA LEU A 272 -42.31 2.49 17.81
C LEU A 272 -41.48 2.56 19.11
N ALA A 273 -40.15 2.69 19.00
CA ALA A 273 -39.25 2.82 20.14
C ALA A 273 -39.55 4.09 20.96
N ALA A 274 -39.91 5.20 20.30
CA ALA A 274 -40.34 6.44 20.93
C ALA A 274 -41.77 6.38 21.52
N GLY A 275 -42.49 5.26 21.38
CA GLY A 275 -43.86 5.10 21.89
C GLY A 275 -44.93 5.88 21.13
N ARG A 276 -44.66 6.28 19.89
CA ARG A 276 -45.51 7.12 19.01
C ARG A 276 -45.86 6.42 17.68
N PRO A 277 -46.27 5.13 17.64
CA PRO A 277 -46.50 4.42 16.39
C PRO A 277 -47.65 5.01 15.55
N ASP A 278 -48.59 5.72 16.17
CA ASP A 278 -49.72 6.41 15.55
C ASP A 278 -49.30 7.66 14.76
N ALA A 279 -48.13 8.23 15.07
CA ALA A 279 -47.59 9.41 14.40
C ALA A 279 -46.80 9.07 13.13
N TYR A 280 -46.44 7.80 12.94
CA TYR A 280 -45.68 7.35 11.78
C TYR A 280 -46.51 7.47 10.49
N GLN A 281 -45.95 8.14 9.49
CA GLN A 281 -46.57 8.39 8.19
C GLN A 281 -45.69 7.80 7.08
N GLU A 282 -46.07 6.63 6.57
CA GLU A 282 -45.30 5.92 5.53
C GLU A 282 -45.22 6.71 4.21
N ASP A 283 -46.24 7.50 3.89
CA ASP A 283 -46.32 8.33 2.68
C ASP A 283 -45.28 9.47 2.65
N ARG A 284 -44.69 9.82 3.81
CA ARG A 284 -43.59 10.78 3.90
C ARG A 284 -42.24 10.21 3.46
N ILE A 285 -42.17 8.90 3.24
CA ILE A 285 -40.97 8.19 2.79
C ILE A 285 -41.28 7.57 1.45
N TYR A 286 -40.74 8.15 0.37
CA TYR A 286 -41.17 7.80 -0.98
C TYR A 286 -40.02 7.83 -1.99
N TYR A 287 -40.12 6.94 -2.97
CA TYR A 287 -39.25 6.90 -4.13
C TYR A 287 -39.61 8.01 -5.12
N VAL A 288 -38.60 8.67 -5.67
CA VAL A 288 -38.77 9.73 -6.66
C VAL A 288 -38.38 9.24 -8.06
N THR A 289 -37.11 8.98 -8.28
CA THR A 289 -36.52 8.54 -9.55
C THR A 289 -35.08 8.06 -9.31
N ASP A 290 -34.60 7.15 -10.15
CA ASP A 290 -33.23 6.67 -10.17
C ASP A 290 -32.29 7.52 -11.05
N ASP A 291 -32.84 8.47 -11.81
CA ASP A 291 -32.07 9.47 -12.53
C ASP A 291 -31.46 10.49 -11.55
N GLN A 292 -30.13 10.59 -11.56
CA GLN A 292 -29.37 11.36 -10.57
C GLN A 292 -29.79 12.83 -10.52
N PHE A 293 -29.83 13.52 -11.67
CA PHE A 293 -30.20 14.93 -11.72
C PHE A 293 -31.70 15.16 -11.62
N GLY A 294 -32.53 14.23 -12.08
CA GLY A 294 -33.97 14.23 -11.86
C GLY A 294 -34.30 14.19 -10.38
N PHE A 295 -33.61 13.36 -9.59
CA PHE A 295 -33.77 13.32 -8.14
C PHE A 295 -33.42 14.66 -7.49
N VAL A 296 -32.32 15.27 -7.93
CA VAL A 296 -31.84 16.53 -7.34
C VAL A 296 -32.67 17.74 -7.75
N ALA A 297 -33.22 17.74 -8.97
CA ALA A 297 -34.22 18.71 -9.38
C ALA A 297 -35.50 18.59 -8.53
N HIS A 298 -35.94 17.37 -8.22
CA HIS A 298 -37.08 17.15 -7.31
C HIS A 298 -36.79 17.69 -5.90
N LEU A 299 -35.65 17.32 -5.31
CA LEU A 299 -35.24 17.80 -3.98
C LEU A 299 -35.14 19.32 -3.93
N SER A 300 -34.55 19.93 -4.95
CA SER A 300 -34.39 21.38 -5.04
C SER A 300 -35.73 22.09 -5.17
N GLY A 301 -36.61 21.56 -6.02
CA GLY A 301 -37.98 22.05 -6.14
C GLY A 301 -38.78 21.89 -4.84
N TYR A 302 -38.60 20.77 -4.12
CA TYR A 302 -39.23 20.54 -2.82
C TYR A 302 -38.76 21.57 -1.79
N MET A 303 -37.44 21.77 -1.66
CA MET A 303 -36.86 22.74 -0.74
C MET A 303 -37.40 24.16 -0.99
N MET A 304 -37.48 24.59 -2.25
CA MET A 304 -37.96 25.93 -2.60
C MET A 304 -39.46 26.15 -2.29
N ARG A 305 -40.28 25.10 -2.38
CA ARG A 305 -41.73 25.16 -2.12
C ARG A 305 -42.05 25.02 -0.64
N GLU A 306 -41.58 23.96 -0.02
CA GLU A 306 -41.95 23.57 1.35
C GLU A 306 -41.07 24.25 2.41
N LYS A 307 -39.87 24.71 2.03
CA LYS A 307 -38.92 25.43 2.88
C LYS A 307 -38.70 24.73 4.23
N PRO A 308 -38.26 23.45 4.23
CA PRO A 308 -37.95 22.70 5.45
C PRO A 308 -37.03 23.53 6.36
N ALA A 309 -37.20 23.37 7.67
CA ALA A 309 -36.38 24.08 8.65
C ALA A 309 -35.00 23.43 8.82
N ALA A 310 -34.91 22.12 8.57
CA ALA A 310 -33.67 21.35 8.67
C ALA A 310 -33.52 20.43 7.45
N CYS A 311 -32.28 20.34 6.95
CA CYS A 311 -31.90 19.43 5.88
C CYS A 311 -30.76 18.51 6.36
N PHE A 312 -30.96 17.20 6.24
CA PHE A 312 -29.99 16.18 6.58
C PHE A 312 -29.52 15.48 5.30
N TYR A 313 -28.23 15.54 5.00
CA TYR A 313 -27.63 14.92 3.80
C TYR A 313 -26.65 13.84 4.24
N MET A 314 -27.10 12.59 4.32
CA MET A 314 -26.33 11.48 4.89
C MET A 314 -26.04 10.41 3.84
N GLY A 315 -24.82 10.38 3.30
CA GLY A 315 -24.39 9.39 2.32
C GLY A 315 -23.60 9.98 1.15
N GLN A 316 -23.68 9.32 -0.01
CA GLN A 316 -22.94 9.72 -1.20
C GLN A 316 -23.75 10.61 -2.15
N PHE A 317 -23.22 11.78 -2.53
CA PHE A 317 -23.93 12.86 -3.26
C PHE A 317 -23.11 13.56 -4.36
N TYR A 318 -21.95 13.04 -4.77
CA TYR A 318 -21.08 13.59 -5.83
C TYR A 318 -21.13 15.12 -6.00
N ALA A 319 -21.46 15.63 -7.20
CA ALA A 319 -21.56 17.06 -7.48
C ALA A 319 -22.84 17.68 -6.91
N GLU A 320 -23.85 16.85 -6.65
CA GLU A 320 -25.14 17.30 -6.14
C GLU A 320 -25.09 17.75 -4.69
N SER A 321 -24.08 17.33 -3.94
CA SER A 321 -23.76 17.83 -2.60
C SER A 321 -23.78 19.36 -2.54
N LEU A 322 -23.11 20.04 -3.49
CA LEU A 322 -23.09 21.50 -3.56
C LEU A 322 -24.44 22.09 -3.98
N LEU A 323 -25.13 21.47 -4.94
CA LEU A 323 -26.44 21.93 -5.40
C LEU A 323 -27.47 21.89 -4.26
N LEU A 324 -27.51 20.77 -3.52
CA LEU A 324 -28.39 20.59 -2.39
C LEU A 324 -28.02 21.53 -1.24
N GLY A 325 -26.73 21.63 -0.90
CA GLY A 325 -26.23 22.51 0.15
C GLY A 325 -26.56 23.99 -0.08
N GLU A 326 -26.34 24.50 -1.30
CA GLU A 326 -26.65 25.90 -1.63
C GLU A 326 -28.17 26.16 -1.66
N THR A 327 -28.94 25.18 -2.11
CA THR A 327 -30.41 25.26 -2.10
C THR A 327 -30.95 25.30 -0.68
N GLY A 328 -30.45 24.45 0.22
CA GLY A 328 -30.81 24.46 1.64
C GLY A 328 -30.41 25.76 2.34
N ASN A 329 -29.23 26.29 2.02
CA ASN A 329 -28.78 27.60 2.52
C ASN A 329 -29.71 28.74 2.07
N THR A 330 -30.15 28.71 0.81
CA THR A 330 -31.05 29.73 0.23
C THR A 330 -32.41 29.82 0.95
N ILE A 331 -32.92 28.70 1.50
CA ILE A 331 -34.17 28.68 2.27
C ILE A 331 -33.97 28.92 3.77
N GLY A 332 -32.71 29.08 4.21
CA GLY A 332 -32.34 29.26 5.61
C GLY A 332 -32.54 28.01 6.47
N ALA A 333 -32.46 26.82 5.86
CA ALA A 333 -32.50 25.56 6.62
C ALA A 333 -31.19 25.36 7.37
N ILE A 334 -31.25 24.82 8.59
CA ILE A 334 -30.04 24.25 9.23
C ILE A 334 -29.65 22.98 8.48
N GLN A 335 -28.37 22.84 8.14
CA GLN A 335 -27.89 21.76 7.29
C GLN A 335 -26.86 20.91 8.02
N ILE A 336 -27.15 19.61 8.11
CA ILE A 336 -26.26 18.62 8.70
C ILE A 336 -25.97 17.56 7.65
N ALA A 337 -24.71 17.48 7.24
CA ALA A 337 -24.25 16.55 6.23
C ALA A 337 -23.35 15.46 6.82
N GLY A 338 -23.20 14.34 6.12
CA GLY A 338 -22.28 13.29 6.48
C GLY A 338 -21.88 12.42 5.31
N THR A 339 -20.58 12.21 5.16
CA THR A 339 -20.02 11.37 4.09
C THR A 339 -18.59 10.92 4.37
N ALA A 340 -18.20 9.79 3.76
CA ALA A 340 -16.82 9.33 3.70
C ALA A 340 -16.11 9.53 2.36
N GLN A 341 -16.78 10.03 1.33
CA GLN A 341 -16.21 10.22 -0.01
C GLN A 341 -15.34 11.51 -0.09
N PRO A 342 -14.01 11.41 -0.28
CA PRO A 342 -13.11 12.56 -0.28
C PRO A 342 -13.43 13.64 -1.31
N ALA A 343 -13.97 13.25 -2.47
CA ALA A 343 -14.28 14.17 -3.55
C ALA A 343 -15.42 15.14 -3.24
N GLN A 344 -16.34 14.81 -2.32
CA GLN A 344 -17.51 15.64 -2.01
C GLN A 344 -17.43 16.35 -0.65
N LEU A 345 -16.56 15.87 0.25
CA LEU A 345 -16.36 16.48 1.57
C LEU A 345 -16.16 18.01 1.52
N PRO A 346 -15.36 18.58 0.59
CA PRO A 346 -15.18 20.03 0.52
C PRO A 346 -16.48 20.80 0.26
N PHE A 347 -17.43 20.22 -0.47
CA PHE A 347 -18.69 20.88 -0.80
C PHE A 347 -19.60 21.00 0.43
N PHE A 348 -19.75 19.91 1.20
CA PHE A 348 -20.55 19.95 2.41
C PHE A 348 -19.89 20.76 3.53
N VAL A 349 -18.56 20.67 3.68
CA VAL A 349 -17.83 21.51 4.64
C VAL A 349 -18.01 23.00 4.34
N ALA A 350 -18.09 23.38 3.07
CA ALA A 350 -18.30 24.77 2.67
C ALA A 350 -19.76 25.23 2.73
N ALA A 351 -20.72 24.34 2.45
CA ALA A 351 -22.14 24.70 2.26
C ALA A 351 -23.06 24.37 3.45
N CYS A 352 -22.64 23.52 4.40
CA CYS A 352 -23.47 23.06 5.51
C CYS A 352 -22.95 23.55 6.87
N ASP A 353 -23.84 23.68 7.86
CA ASP A 353 -23.49 24.12 9.21
C ASP A 353 -22.64 23.08 9.95
N TYR A 354 -22.96 21.80 9.75
CA TYR A 354 -22.24 20.68 10.36
C TYR A 354 -21.99 19.59 9.32
N THR A 355 -20.79 19.00 9.33
CA THR A 355 -20.42 17.91 8.43
C THR A 355 -19.71 16.80 9.20
N LEU A 356 -20.23 15.58 9.11
CA LEU A 356 -19.57 14.35 9.56
C LEU A 356 -18.54 13.94 8.51
N ILE A 357 -17.27 13.84 8.90
CA ILE A 357 -16.16 13.58 7.99
C ILE A 357 -15.65 12.14 8.12
N GLY A 358 -15.72 11.37 7.04
CA GLY A 358 -15.03 10.08 6.95
C GLY A 358 -15.49 9.12 8.03
N GLU A 359 -14.57 8.82 8.94
CA GLU A 359 -14.83 7.92 10.07
C GLU A 359 -15.93 8.40 11.01
N GLU A 360 -16.15 9.71 11.15
CA GLU A 360 -17.20 10.24 12.02
C GLU A 360 -18.59 9.79 11.54
N PHE A 361 -18.76 9.70 10.23
CA PHE A 361 -20.01 9.25 9.61
C PHE A 361 -20.26 7.77 9.89
N PHE A 362 -19.23 6.92 9.77
CA PHE A 362 -19.36 5.49 10.09
C PHE A 362 -19.50 5.22 11.59
N ALA A 363 -18.83 6.02 12.43
CA ALA A 363 -18.92 5.94 13.88
C ALA A 363 -20.26 6.45 14.44
N ALA A 364 -21.08 7.14 13.63
CA ALA A 364 -22.37 7.65 14.08
C ALA A 364 -23.28 6.54 14.60
N SER A 365 -23.29 5.37 13.97
CA SER A 365 -24.05 4.21 14.43
C SER A 365 -23.66 3.78 15.84
N ALA A 366 -22.36 3.65 16.11
CA ALA A 366 -21.81 3.31 17.42
C ALA A 366 -22.17 4.35 18.48
N TYR A 367 -22.07 5.64 18.12
CA TYR A 367 -22.37 6.75 19.03
C TYR A 367 -23.85 6.77 19.44
N LEU A 368 -24.74 6.48 18.48
CA LEU A 368 -26.19 6.51 18.67
C LEU A 368 -26.72 5.26 19.38
N SER A 369 -26.29 4.07 18.96
CA SER A 369 -26.73 2.79 19.54
C SER A 369 -26.11 2.52 20.91
N ARG A 370 -24.92 3.08 21.17
CA ARG A 370 -24.04 2.72 22.31
C ARG A 370 -23.77 1.23 22.42
N ASP A 371 -23.80 0.52 21.28
CA ASP A 371 -23.51 -0.92 21.22
C ASP A 371 -22.04 -1.18 21.60
N PRO A 372 -21.76 -1.97 22.67
CA PRO A 372 -20.40 -2.26 23.11
C PRO A 372 -19.47 -2.79 22.01
N ASP A 373 -19.98 -3.57 21.06
CA ASP A 373 -19.17 -4.15 20.00
C ASP A 373 -18.72 -3.07 19.02
N GLN A 374 -19.63 -2.17 18.66
CA GLN A 374 -19.32 -1.04 17.78
C GLN A 374 -18.35 -0.06 18.46
N LEU A 375 -18.60 0.28 19.73
CA LEU A 375 -17.73 1.16 20.53
C LEU A 375 -16.31 0.57 20.70
N GLY A 376 -16.23 -0.74 20.99
CA GLY A 376 -14.98 -1.47 21.12
C GLY A 376 -14.20 -1.51 19.81
N SER A 377 -14.88 -1.74 18.69
CA SER A 377 -14.25 -1.76 17.37
C SER A 377 -13.64 -0.41 17.00
N LEU A 378 -14.35 0.69 17.30
CA LEU A 378 -13.87 2.05 17.06
C LEU A 378 -12.59 2.32 17.85
N LYS A 379 -12.56 1.94 19.13
CA LYS A 379 -11.39 2.14 19.97
C LYS A 379 -10.20 1.28 19.57
N GLY A 380 -10.44 0.06 19.11
CA GLY A 380 -9.39 -0.80 18.55
C GLY A 380 -8.78 -0.20 17.28
N GLN A 381 -9.61 0.36 16.40
CA GLN A 381 -9.14 1.07 15.22
C GLN A 381 -8.30 2.30 15.57
N ASP A 382 -8.66 3.05 16.62
CA ASP A 382 -7.84 4.16 17.13
C ASP A 382 -6.43 3.70 17.55
N ILE A 383 -6.31 2.52 18.17
CA ILE A 383 -5.00 1.95 18.54
C ILE A 383 -4.18 1.62 17.29
N GLY A 384 -4.82 1.04 16.27
CA GLY A 384 -4.18 0.80 14.97
C GLY A 384 -3.68 2.10 14.32
N LYS A 385 -4.49 3.17 14.35
CA LYS A 385 -4.09 4.49 13.85
C LYS A 385 -2.92 5.08 14.62
N LEU A 386 -2.90 4.94 15.94
CA LEU A 386 -1.76 5.39 16.76
C LEU A 386 -0.47 4.66 16.39
N LEU A 387 -0.53 3.36 16.09
CA LEU A 387 0.62 2.62 15.58
C LEU A 387 1.11 3.21 14.25
N VAL A 388 0.21 3.40 13.28
CA VAL A 388 0.56 3.95 11.96
C VAL A 388 1.14 5.36 12.09
N MET A 389 0.51 6.24 12.90
CA MET A 389 1.04 7.57 13.18
C MET A 389 2.43 7.53 13.80
N SER A 390 2.68 6.59 14.73
CA SER A 390 4.00 6.43 15.36
C SER A 390 5.06 6.01 14.34
N ILE A 391 4.75 5.07 13.46
CA ILE A 391 5.66 4.61 12.39
C ILE A 391 5.99 5.77 11.43
N ILE A 392 4.98 6.56 11.04
CA ILE A 392 5.19 7.74 10.19
C ILE A 392 6.12 8.75 10.88
N VAL A 393 5.86 9.09 12.14
CA VAL A 393 6.70 10.03 12.89
C VAL A 393 8.14 9.54 13.02
N ILE A 394 8.34 8.25 13.32
CA ILE A 394 9.66 7.63 13.41
C ILE A 394 10.36 7.69 12.05
N GLY A 395 9.70 7.28 10.97
CA GLY A 395 10.26 7.29 9.62
C GLY A 395 10.67 8.69 9.15
N VAL A 396 9.79 9.68 9.33
CA VAL A 396 10.08 11.09 9.01
C VAL A 396 11.25 11.62 9.85
N SER A 397 11.29 11.29 11.14
CA SER A 397 12.36 11.74 12.03
C SER A 397 13.71 11.13 11.64
N LEU A 398 13.77 9.83 11.36
CA LEU A 398 14.99 9.15 10.91
C LEU A 398 15.52 9.74 9.61
N LEU A 399 14.66 9.91 8.60
CA LEU A 399 15.05 10.52 7.33
C LEU A 399 15.50 11.97 7.50
N THR A 400 14.86 12.72 8.39
CA THR A 400 15.28 14.10 8.69
C THR A 400 16.66 14.13 9.34
N ILE A 401 16.95 13.20 10.26
CA ILE A 401 18.27 13.08 10.91
C ILE A 401 19.35 12.71 9.88
N VAL A 402 19.10 11.74 8.99
CA VAL A 402 20.04 11.35 7.93
C VAL A 402 20.43 12.55 7.07
N ASN A 403 19.46 13.40 6.71
CA ASN A 403 19.72 14.57 5.86
C ASN A 403 20.44 15.72 6.58
N LEU A 404 20.35 15.81 7.92
CA LEU A 404 20.96 16.89 8.71
C LEU A 404 22.30 16.51 9.33
N ALA A 405 22.53 15.22 9.62
CA ALA A 405 23.76 14.74 10.22
C ALA A 405 24.88 14.65 9.16
N PRO A 406 26.10 15.15 9.46
CA PRO A 406 27.24 14.96 8.57
C PRO A 406 27.52 13.47 8.33
N SER A 407 27.79 13.11 7.08
CA SER A 407 28.18 11.76 6.67
C SER A 407 29.43 11.29 7.43
N GLY A 408 29.40 10.06 7.94
CA GLY A 408 30.51 9.47 8.73
C GLY A 408 30.44 9.75 10.24
N THR A 409 29.33 10.32 10.72
CA THR A 409 29.04 10.36 12.15
C THR A 409 28.25 9.11 12.56
N ALA A 410 28.49 8.59 13.77
CA ALA A 410 27.76 7.43 14.29
C ALA A 410 26.23 7.63 14.30
N VAL A 411 25.77 8.89 14.43
CA VAL A 411 24.35 9.25 14.38
C VAL A 411 23.79 9.11 12.97
N HIS A 412 24.53 9.58 11.96
CA HIS A 412 24.15 9.41 10.55
C HIS A 412 24.04 7.93 10.20
N ASP A 413 25.06 7.14 10.53
CA ASP A 413 25.15 5.73 10.12
C ASP A 413 24.11 4.86 10.82
N LEU A 414 23.78 5.16 12.09
CA LEU A 414 22.69 4.49 12.80
C LEU A 414 21.32 4.84 12.20
N ALA A 415 21.09 6.13 11.90
CA ALA A 415 19.83 6.59 11.36
C ALA A 415 19.59 6.06 9.93
N SER A 416 20.65 5.99 9.10
CA SER A 416 20.57 5.42 7.76
C SER A 416 20.29 3.92 7.82
N ALA A 417 21.01 3.17 8.66
CA ALA A 417 20.76 1.73 8.82
C ALA A 417 19.33 1.44 9.32
N ALA A 418 18.82 2.25 10.25
CA ALA A 418 17.45 2.10 10.74
C ALA A 418 16.39 2.44 9.67
N ALA A 419 16.61 3.49 8.88
CA ALA A 419 15.74 3.87 7.78
C ALA A 419 15.73 2.80 6.67
N ASP A 420 16.90 2.29 6.30
CA ASP A 420 17.04 1.21 5.30
C ASP A 420 16.37 -0.08 5.77
N TYR A 421 16.48 -0.42 7.05
CA TYR A 421 15.77 -1.58 7.61
C TYR A 421 14.25 -1.40 7.52
N LEU A 422 13.73 -0.25 7.96
CA LEU A 422 12.30 0.05 7.88
C LEU A 422 11.78 -0.02 6.45
N GLN A 423 12.51 0.58 5.51
CA GLN A 423 12.13 0.60 4.11
C GLN A 423 12.12 -0.81 3.53
N ASN A 424 13.24 -1.54 3.65
CA ASN A 424 13.45 -2.80 2.92
C ASN A 424 12.80 -4.03 3.58
N HIS A 425 12.56 -4.01 4.90
CA HIS A 425 12.04 -5.17 5.62
C HIS A 425 10.62 -4.97 6.16
N MET A 426 10.23 -3.73 6.49
CA MET A 426 8.91 -3.47 7.08
C MET A 426 7.90 -2.88 6.10
N LEU A 427 8.34 -2.06 5.14
CA LEU A 427 7.44 -1.28 4.27
C LEU A 427 7.36 -1.81 2.83
N THR A 428 8.43 -2.41 2.29
CA THR A 428 8.39 -3.11 1.00
C THR A 428 8.08 -4.58 1.21
N SER A 429 6.94 -5.03 0.67
CA SER A 429 6.72 -6.46 0.40
C SER A 429 7.33 -6.76 -0.97
N SER A 430 8.55 -7.30 -1.01
CA SER A 430 9.08 -7.95 -2.21
C SER A 430 8.43 -9.32 -2.39
#